data_AF-A0A7K2Q861-F1
#
_entry.id   AF-A0A7K2Q861-F1
#
_cell.length_a   1.000
_cell.length_b   1.000
_cell.length_c   1.000
_cell.angle_alpha   90.00
_cell.angle_beta   90.00
_cell.angle_gamma   90.00
#
_symmetry.space_group_name_H-M   'P 1'
#
loop_
_entity.id
_entity.type
_entity.pdbx_description
1 polymer ?
#
loop_
_entity_poly.entity_id
_entity_poly.type
_entity_poly.pdbx_seq_one_letter_code
_entity_poly.pdbx_strand_id
1 'polypeptide(L)'
;MGTSIDIQRLITDGGYRPCPSCPAVLRPTTTRCPHCRTTLPVASADATPQKKTTRPRLATVTEAALGSLQNLPERRLTFTVIGTPVTQGSVEVPAPGVVKYSRELREWRRQINAAAQKVCGTDWEPANCPLVMSAVFTLPRPKSAPKTRAVHAATKPDIDKLIRAVQDALSPADKKAFRVYTEDSRIVGYDIGPHKTYPTPLGTHDWALPEPGVTIAVTPAPSAALRQDIA
;
A
#
# COMPACT_ATOMS: atom_id res chain seq x y z
N MET A 1 10.97 39.17 -2.98
CA MET A 1 11.80 39.07 -4.21
C MET A 1 10.87 38.64 -5.33
N GLY A 2 10.48 39.57 -6.21
CA GLY A 2 9.55 39.27 -7.29
C GLY A 2 10.19 38.26 -8.26
N THR A 3 9.48 37.18 -8.54
CA THR A 3 9.86 36.23 -9.59
C THR A 3 9.84 36.97 -10.92
N SER A 4 11.01 37.41 -11.39
CA SER A 4 11.17 37.93 -12.73
C SER A 4 10.90 36.78 -13.70
N ILE A 5 9.76 36.82 -14.38
CA ILE A 5 9.41 35.85 -15.41
C ILE A 5 10.26 36.17 -16.64
N ASP A 6 11.16 35.25 -16.99
CA ASP A 6 11.98 35.37 -18.19
C ASP A 6 11.10 35.12 -19.43
N ILE A 7 10.71 36.21 -20.08
CA ILE A 7 9.85 36.22 -21.25
C ILE A 7 10.49 35.47 -22.43
N GLN A 8 11.83 35.51 -22.57
CA GLN A 8 12.52 34.85 -23.67
C GLN A 8 12.44 33.33 -23.54
N ARG A 9 12.47 32.82 -22.31
CA ARG A 9 12.30 31.39 -22.03
C ARG A 9 10.89 30.89 -22.39
N LEU A 10 9.85 31.67 -22.08
CA LEU A 10 8.47 31.32 -22.41
C LEU A 10 8.19 31.26 -23.93
N ILE A 11 8.90 32.07 -24.71
CA ILE A 11 8.80 32.07 -26.18
C ILE A 11 9.58 30.88 -26.75
N THR A 12 10.76 30.58 -26.20
CA THR A 12 11.63 29.50 -26.67
C THR A 12 11.05 28.11 -26.38
N ASP A 13 10.33 27.94 -25.26
CA ASP A 13 9.67 26.67 -24.89
C ASP A 13 8.40 26.37 -25.71
N GLY A 14 8.08 27.18 -26.74
CA GLY A 14 6.97 26.97 -27.68
C GLY A 14 5.57 27.24 -27.10
N GLY A 15 5.47 27.60 -25.82
CA GLY A 15 4.22 27.85 -25.12
C GLY A 15 3.59 29.21 -25.39
N TYR A 16 4.34 30.16 -25.95
CA TYR A 16 3.91 31.55 -26.18
C TYR A 16 4.55 32.15 -27.44
N ARG A 17 3.87 33.13 -28.06
CA ARG A 17 4.36 33.87 -29.23
C ARG A 17 4.28 35.39 -29.02
N PRO A 18 5.27 36.18 -29.47
CA PRO A 18 5.19 37.63 -29.41
C PRO A 18 4.13 38.16 -30.40
N CYS A 19 3.47 39.26 -30.03
CA CYS A 19 2.61 39.99 -30.95
C CYS A 19 3.48 40.77 -31.97
N PRO A 20 3.15 40.78 -33.27
CA PRO A 20 3.92 41.52 -34.26
C PRO A 20 3.76 43.04 -34.17
N SER A 21 2.71 43.53 -33.49
CA SER A 21 2.37 44.96 -33.45
C SER A 21 2.56 45.63 -32.08
N CYS A 22 2.85 44.87 -31.02
CA CYS A 22 3.02 45.42 -29.68
C CYS A 22 3.86 44.48 -28.80
N PRO A 23 4.37 44.94 -27.64
CA PRO A 23 5.25 44.13 -26.78
C PRO A 23 4.52 43.03 -25.99
N ALA A 24 3.32 42.63 -26.40
CA ALA A 24 2.54 41.61 -25.70
C ALA A 24 3.01 40.20 -26.08
N VAL A 25 3.07 39.31 -25.10
CA VAL A 25 3.35 37.88 -25.28
C VAL A 25 2.04 37.12 -25.16
N LEU A 26 1.70 36.35 -26.19
CA LEU A 26 0.37 35.78 -26.38
C LEU A 26 0.43 34.26 -26.40
N ARG A 27 -0.69 33.60 -26.10
CA ARG A 27 -0.80 32.16 -26.29
C ARG A 27 -0.82 31.84 -27.80
N PRO A 28 -0.32 30.67 -28.23
CA PRO A 28 -0.30 30.28 -29.64
C PRO A 28 -1.69 30.27 -30.28
N THR A 29 -2.72 29.97 -29.49
CA THR A 29 -4.13 29.90 -29.91
C THR A 29 -4.84 31.25 -29.98
N THR A 30 -4.20 32.35 -29.55
CA THR A 30 -4.81 33.69 -29.57
C THR A 30 -4.94 34.22 -30.99
N THR A 31 -6.15 34.37 -31.51
CA THR A 31 -6.42 34.87 -32.88
C THR A 31 -6.49 36.40 -33.00
N ARG A 32 -6.60 37.10 -31.87
CA ARG A 32 -6.63 38.57 -31.81
C ARG A 32 -5.92 39.06 -30.55
N CYS A 33 -5.00 40.01 -30.69
CA CYS A 33 -4.26 40.53 -29.55
C CYS A 33 -5.21 41.33 -28.62
N PRO A 34 -5.28 41.03 -27.31
CA PRO A 34 -6.13 41.78 -26.38
C PRO A 34 -5.64 43.22 -26.15
N HIS A 35 -4.36 43.51 -26.41
CA HIS A 35 -3.77 44.82 -26.16
C HIS A 35 -3.92 45.78 -27.36
N CYS A 36 -3.44 45.38 -28.54
CA CYS A 36 -3.49 46.23 -29.75
C CYS A 36 -4.62 45.87 -30.72
N ARG A 37 -5.41 44.82 -30.44
CA ARG A 37 -6.55 44.35 -31.25
C ARG A 37 -6.22 43.89 -32.68
N THR A 38 -4.95 43.85 -33.07
CA THR A 38 -4.48 43.26 -34.33
C THR A 38 -4.91 41.79 -34.42
N THR A 39 -5.47 41.42 -35.58
CA THR A 39 -5.76 40.04 -35.96
C THR A 39 -4.46 39.31 -36.30
N LEU A 40 -4.27 38.14 -35.67
CA LEU A 40 -3.04 37.38 -35.78
C LEU A 40 -3.24 36.22 -36.76
N PRO A 41 -2.22 35.87 -37.56
CA PRO A 41 -2.29 34.67 -38.37
C PRO A 41 -2.53 33.46 -37.48
N VAL A 42 -3.44 32.59 -37.92
CA VAL A 42 -3.71 31.31 -37.26
C VAL A 42 -2.40 30.53 -37.31
N ALA A 43 -1.80 30.27 -36.14
CA ALA A 43 -0.66 29.36 -36.10
C ALA A 43 -1.16 27.99 -36.57
N SER A 44 -0.47 27.38 -37.54
CA SER A 44 -0.64 25.97 -37.87
C SER A 44 -0.54 25.18 -36.58
N ALA A 45 -1.63 24.49 -36.25
CA ALA A 45 -1.83 23.86 -34.97
C ALA A 45 -1.09 22.52 -34.90
N ASP A 46 0.22 22.55 -34.72
CA ASP A 46 0.99 21.40 -34.24
C ASP A 46 1.08 21.41 -32.70
N ALA A 47 -0.01 21.80 -32.04
CA ALA A 47 -0.15 21.69 -30.59
C ALA A 47 -0.93 20.41 -30.28
N THR A 48 -0.23 19.39 -29.80
CA THR A 48 -0.84 18.17 -29.27
C THR A 48 -1.89 18.54 -28.20
N PRO A 49 -3.15 18.09 -28.30
CA PRO A 49 -4.18 18.47 -27.33
C PRO A 49 -3.75 18.07 -25.91
N GLN A 50 -3.59 19.04 -25.02
CA GLN A 50 -3.47 18.74 -23.60
C GLN A 50 -4.79 18.08 -23.15
N LYS A 51 -4.71 16.82 -22.70
CA LYS A 51 -5.85 16.09 -22.12
C LYS A 51 -6.48 16.95 -21.04
N LYS A 52 -7.79 17.23 -21.17
CA LYS A 52 -8.60 17.84 -20.11
C LYS A 52 -8.39 17.03 -18.83
N THR A 53 -7.80 17.64 -17.81
CA THR A 53 -7.62 17.01 -16.50
C THR A 53 -9.00 16.81 -15.89
N THR A 54 -9.46 15.56 -15.87
CA THR A 54 -10.70 15.20 -15.18
C THR A 54 -10.50 15.47 -13.69
N ARG A 55 -11.43 16.16 -13.05
CA ARG A 55 -11.41 16.40 -11.60
C ARG A 55 -11.28 15.04 -10.90
N PRO A 56 -10.30 14.83 -10.00
CA PRO A 56 -10.11 13.54 -9.37
C PRO A 56 -11.37 13.18 -8.55
N ARG A 57 -12.04 12.09 -8.91
CA ARG A 57 -13.15 11.52 -8.13
C ARG A 57 -12.55 10.64 -7.03
N LEU A 58 -13.13 10.70 -5.84
CA LEU A 58 -12.76 9.79 -4.76
C LEU A 58 -12.94 8.33 -5.22
N ALA A 59 -11.91 7.51 -5.06
CA ALA A 59 -11.97 6.11 -5.41
C ALA A 59 -13.06 5.43 -4.56
N THR A 60 -14.12 4.95 -5.21
CA THR A 60 -15.17 4.15 -4.56
C THR A 60 -14.87 2.68 -4.87
N VAL A 61 -14.72 1.87 -3.84
CA VAL A 61 -14.53 0.41 -4.00
C VAL A 61 -15.87 -0.22 -4.35
N THR A 62 -15.94 -0.97 -5.45
CA THR A 62 -17.16 -1.68 -5.86
C THR A 62 -17.34 -2.98 -5.07
N GLU A 63 -18.59 -3.44 -4.93
CA GLU A 63 -18.93 -4.72 -4.28
C GLU A 63 -18.20 -5.90 -4.93
N ALA A 64 -18.20 -5.98 -6.27
CA ALA A 64 -17.45 -6.99 -7.00
C ALA A 64 -15.93 -6.97 -6.69
N ALA A 65 -15.35 -5.81 -6.39
CA ALA A 65 -13.94 -5.71 -6.03
C ALA A 65 -13.64 -6.10 -4.58
N LEU A 66 -14.66 -6.14 -3.70
CA LEU A 66 -14.53 -6.63 -2.34
C LEU A 66 -14.45 -8.17 -2.27
N GLY A 67 -15.00 -8.86 -3.28
CA GLY A 67 -15.14 -10.33 -3.24
C GLY A 67 -15.93 -10.75 -1.99
N SER A 68 -15.50 -11.82 -1.32
CA SER A 68 -16.18 -12.32 -0.12
C SER A 68 -16.02 -11.43 1.12
N LEU A 69 -15.11 -10.44 1.13
CA LEU A 69 -15.00 -9.50 2.26
C LEU A 69 -16.30 -8.71 2.49
N GLN A 70 -17.10 -8.51 1.45
CA GLN A 70 -18.38 -7.80 1.59
C GLN A 70 -19.38 -8.52 2.51
N ASN A 71 -19.21 -9.84 2.69
CA ASN A 71 -20.09 -10.69 3.49
C ASN A 71 -19.69 -10.74 4.98
N LEU A 72 -18.54 -10.19 5.34
CA LEU A 72 -18.04 -10.18 6.72
C LEU A 72 -18.52 -8.92 7.47
N PRO A 73 -18.72 -9.01 8.79
CA PRO A 73 -18.99 -7.83 9.62
C PRO A 73 -17.86 -6.82 9.47
N GLU A 74 -18.21 -5.54 9.34
CA GLU A 74 -17.25 -4.43 9.13
C GLU A 74 -16.35 -4.60 7.89
N ARG A 75 -16.67 -5.55 7.00
CA ARG A 75 -15.80 -5.98 5.88
C ARG A 75 -14.40 -6.37 6.34
N ARG A 76 -14.30 -6.99 7.52
CA ARG A 76 -13.05 -7.30 8.20
C ARG A 76 -12.86 -8.81 8.32
N LEU A 77 -11.79 -9.32 7.71
CA LEU A 77 -11.32 -10.68 7.96
C LEU A 77 -10.32 -10.65 9.11
N THR A 78 -10.57 -11.39 10.19
CA THR A 78 -9.66 -11.50 11.34
C THR A 78 -9.46 -12.95 11.72
N PHE A 79 -8.21 -13.34 11.96
CA PHE A 79 -7.85 -14.68 12.41
C PHE A 79 -6.50 -14.69 13.14
N THR A 80 -6.24 -15.77 13.87
CA THR A 80 -5.01 -15.96 14.63
C THR A 80 -4.28 -17.21 14.16
N VAL A 81 -2.96 -17.19 14.28
CA VAL A 81 -2.08 -18.32 13.92
C VAL A 81 -1.12 -18.54 15.07
N ILE A 82 -1.21 -19.73 15.68
CA ILE A 82 -0.29 -20.16 16.75
C ILE A 82 0.96 -20.76 16.12
N GLY A 83 2.13 -20.39 16.66
CA GLY A 83 3.44 -20.86 16.21
C GLY A 83 4.48 -19.74 16.25
N THR A 84 5.76 -20.10 16.26
CA THR A 84 6.84 -19.11 16.31
C THR A 84 6.90 -18.33 14.98
N PRO A 85 6.73 -17.00 14.98
CA PRO A 85 6.82 -16.23 13.74
C PRO A 85 8.20 -16.33 13.09
N VAL A 86 8.23 -16.66 11.80
CA VAL A 86 9.46 -16.85 11.02
C VAL A 86 9.63 -15.73 9.99
N THR A 87 10.83 -15.15 9.92
CA THR A 87 11.13 -14.05 8.97
C THR A 87 11.37 -14.53 7.56
N GLN A 88 10.94 -13.73 6.60
CA GLN A 88 11.33 -13.85 5.20
C GLN A 88 12.42 -12.84 4.84
N GLY A 89 13.63 -13.32 4.60
CA GLY A 89 14.76 -12.48 4.20
C GLY A 89 16.11 -13.19 4.24
N SER A 90 16.19 -14.33 4.91
CA SER A 90 17.32 -15.26 4.82
C SER A 90 17.03 -16.25 3.69
N VAL A 91 17.67 -16.05 2.54
CA VAL A 91 17.58 -16.96 1.40
C VAL A 91 18.88 -17.72 1.23
N GLU A 92 18.76 -19.02 0.99
CA GLU A 92 19.89 -19.85 0.57
C GLU A 92 19.96 -19.84 -0.95
N VAL A 93 21.16 -19.67 -1.51
CA VAL A 93 21.41 -19.72 -2.95
C VAL A 93 22.33 -20.91 -3.23
N PRO A 94 21.80 -22.15 -3.30
CA PRO A 94 22.61 -23.35 -3.47
C PRO A 94 23.25 -23.46 -4.86
N ALA A 95 22.68 -22.79 -5.87
CA ALA A 95 23.18 -22.75 -7.24
C ALA A 95 22.80 -21.40 -7.89
N PRO A 96 23.54 -20.94 -8.92
CA PRO A 96 23.19 -19.73 -9.65
C PRO A 96 21.74 -19.79 -10.16
N GLY A 97 20.94 -18.78 -9.82
CA GLY A 97 19.53 -18.69 -10.21
C GLY A 97 18.55 -19.49 -9.35
N VAL A 98 19.00 -20.25 -8.36
CA VAL A 98 18.12 -21.01 -7.44
C VAL A 98 18.07 -20.30 -6.10
N VAL A 99 16.90 -19.73 -5.76
CA VAL A 99 16.62 -19.15 -4.44
C VAL A 99 15.78 -20.14 -3.65
N LYS A 100 16.31 -20.61 -2.52
CA LYS A 100 15.61 -21.54 -1.63
C LYS A 100 15.26 -20.85 -0.32
N TYR A 101 13.98 -20.89 0.02
CA TYR A 101 13.49 -20.52 1.35
C TYR A 101 13.66 -21.69 2.32
N SER A 102 13.89 -21.37 3.60
CA SER A 102 14.00 -22.39 4.64
C SER A 102 12.72 -23.21 4.79
N ARG A 103 12.84 -24.42 5.32
CA ARG A 103 11.70 -25.32 5.56
C ARG A 103 10.71 -24.69 6.54
N GLU A 104 11.23 -24.03 7.57
CA GLU A 104 10.49 -23.36 8.63
C GLU A 104 9.64 -22.22 8.07
N LEU A 105 10.17 -21.42 7.15
CA LEU A 105 9.40 -20.35 6.52
C LEU A 105 8.26 -20.90 5.66
N ARG A 106 8.52 -21.97 4.90
CA ARG A 106 7.49 -22.62 4.07
C ARG A 106 6.36 -23.18 4.93
N GLU A 107 6.71 -23.82 6.05
CA GLU A 107 5.73 -24.36 6.99
C GLU A 107 4.94 -23.24 7.69
N TRP A 108 5.61 -22.18 8.13
CA TRP A 108 4.96 -21.02 8.74
C TRP A 108 3.94 -20.37 7.80
N ARG A 109 4.30 -20.17 6.52
CA ARG A 109 3.36 -19.65 5.52
C ARG A 109 2.18 -20.59 5.28
N ARG A 110 2.44 -21.90 5.25
CA ARG A 110 1.39 -22.91 5.10
C ARG A 110 0.39 -22.85 6.25
N GLN A 111 0.87 -22.65 7.48
CA GLN A 111 0.01 -22.49 8.66
C GLN A 111 -0.84 -21.22 8.58
N ILE A 112 -0.25 -20.09 8.18
CA ILE A 112 -1.00 -18.84 7.97
C ILE A 112 -2.08 -19.03 6.89
N ASN A 113 -1.72 -19.60 5.75
CA ASN A 113 -2.65 -19.82 4.64
C ASN A 113 -3.79 -20.78 5.04
N ALA A 114 -3.48 -21.86 5.74
CA ALA A 114 -4.47 -22.81 6.24
C ALA A 114 -5.41 -22.18 7.28
N ALA A 115 -4.90 -21.34 8.18
CA ALA A 115 -5.72 -20.61 9.14
C ALA A 115 -6.66 -19.61 8.46
N ALA A 116 -6.16 -18.87 7.46
CA ALA A 116 -6.98 -17.98 6.66
C ALA A 116 -8.07 -18.77 5.90
N GLN A 117 -7.70 -19.86 5.22
CA GLN A 117 -8.63 -20.71 4.49
C GLN A 117 -9.72 -21.28 5.40
N LYS A 118 -9.37 -21.69 6.62
CA LYS A 118 -10.33 -22.21 7.60
C LYS A 118 -11.40 -21.18 7.97
N VAL A 119 -11.03 -19.91 8.10
CA VAL A 119 -11.97 -18.83 8.44
C VAL A 119 -12.77 -18.37 7.23
N CYS A 120 -12.15 -18.35 6.05
CA CYS A 120 -12.78 -17.91 4.81
C CYS A 120 -13.75 -18.94 4.20
N GLY A 121 -13.54 -20.23 4.44
CA GLY A 121 -14.33 -21.30 3.82
C GLY A 121 -13.92 -21.61 2.38
N THR A 122 -14.66 -22.51 1.74
CA THR A 122 -14.36 -23.03 0.39
C THR A 122 -14.77 -22.09 -0.73
N ASP A 123 -15.83 -21.30 -0.53
CA ASP A 123 -16.43 -20.44 -1.56
C ASP A 123 -15.89 -19.01 -1.50
N TRP A 124 -14.65 -18.86 -1.02
CA TRP A 124 -14.03 -17.55 -0.85
C TRP A 124 -13.60 -16.96 -2.20
N GLU A 125 -14.13 -15.78 -2.49
CA GLU A 125 -13.74 -14.93 -3.60
C GLU A 125 -12.69 -13.91 -3.14
N PRO A 126 -11.46 -13.96 -3.68
CA PRO A 126 -10.40 -13.05 -3.28
C PRO A 126 -10.74 -11.59 -3.58
N ALA A 127 -10.47 -10.71 -2.61
CA ALA A 127 -10.64 -9.27 -2.80
C ALA A 127 -9.66 -8.72 -3.85
N ASN A 128 -10.16 -7.82 -4.69
CA ASN A 128 -9.42 -7.14 -5.76
C ASN A 128 -9.56 -5.60 -5.65
N CYS A 129 -9.38 -5.07 -4.45
CA CYS A 129 -9.45 -3.65 -4.15
C CYS A 129 -8.26 -3.22 -3.28
N PRO A 130 -8.05 -1.91 -3.04
CA PRO A 130 -7.09 -1.45 -2.04
C PRO A 130 -7.48 -1.94 -0.65
N LEU A 131 -6.52 -2.54 0.06
CA LEU A 131 -6.68 -3.15 1.37
C LEU A 131 -5.68 -2.57 2.36
N VAL A 132 -6.06 -2.59 3.62
CA VAL A 132 -5.21 -2.30 4.77
C VAL A 132 -5.11 -3.56 5.63
N MET A 133 -3.89 -3.87 6.06
CA MET A 133 -3.60 -5.02 6.91
C MET A 133 -3.22 -4.58 8.32
N SER A 134 -3.62 -5.37 9.32
CA SER A 134 -3.08 -5.32 10.67
C SER A 134 -2.44 -6.65 10.98
N ALA A 135 -1.25 -6.63 11.57
CA ALA A 135 -0.55 -7.84 11.99
C ALA A 135 0.19 -7.59 13.31
N VAL A 136 -0.14 -8.37 14.34
CA VAL A 136 0.49 -8.26 15.65
C VAL A 136 1.17 -9.59 15.96
N PHE A 137 2.49 -9.58 15.92
CA PHE A 137 3.33 -10.74 16.16
C PHE A 137 3.64 -10.87 17.65
N THR A 138 3.19 -11.96 18.24
CA THR A 138 3.55 -12.35 19.61
C THR A 138 4.79 -13.23 19.55
N LEU A 139 5.90 -12.72 20.08
CA LEU A 139 7.19 -13.40 20.07
C LEU A 139 7.46 -14.14 21.38
N PRO A 140 8.27 -15.20 21.36
CA PRO A 140 8.70 -15.85 22.59
C PRO A 140 9.47 -14.84 23.46
N ARG A 141 9.03 -14.67 24.72
CA ARG A 141 9.71 -13.77 25.67
C ARG A 141 11.09 -14.33 26.01
N PRO A 142 12.19 -13.56 25.86
CA PRO A 142 13.51 -14.01 26.25
C PRO A 142 13.56 -14.37 27.73
N LYS A 143 14.26 -15.47 28.08
CA LYS A 143 14.42 -15.90 29.48
C LYS A 143 15.11 -14.84 30.35
N SER A 144 15.96 -14.02 29.75
CA SER A 144 16.68 -12.91 30.41
C SER A 144 15.85 -11.64 30.58
N ALA A 145 14.67 -11.56 29.96
CA ALA A 145 13.84 -10.36 30.07
C ALA A 145 13.30 -10.20 31.51
N PRO A 146 13.42 -9.00 32.12
CA PRO A 146 12.92 -8.76 33.48
C PRO A 146 11.44 -9.12 33.60
N LYS A 147 11.05 -9.83 34.68
CA LYS A 147 9.65 -10.23 34.92
C LYS A 147 8.79 -9.12 35.55
N THR A 148 9.43 -8.12 36.14
CA THR A 148 8.79 -7.11 37.01
C THR A 148 8.45 -5.79 36.31
N ARG A 149 8.78 -5.64 35.02
CA ARG A 149 8.49 -4.42 34.25
C ARG A 149 8.09 -4.71 32.82
N ALA A 150 7.44 -3.73 32.18
CA ALA A 150 7.15 -3.77 30.76
C ALA A 150 8.44 -3.87 29.94
N VAL A 151 8.43 -4.71 28.90
CA VAL A 151 9.57 -4.92 28.00
C VAL A 151 9.07 -4.95 26.57
N HIS A 152 9.62 -4.09 25.71
CA HIS A 152 9.31 -4.10 24.28
C HIS A 152 10.05 -5.22 23.54
N ALA A 153 9.41 -5.79 22.52
CA ALA A 153 9.99 -6.82 21.65
C ALA A 153 10.96 -6.21 20.61
N ALA A 154 11.97 -5.49 21.09
CA ALA A 154 12.95 -4.75 20.29
C ALA A 154 14.12 -5.61 19.79
N THR A 155 14.12 -6.92 20.05
CA THR A 155 15.11 -7.86 19.51
C THR A 155 14.65 -8.44 18.16
N LYS A 156 15.56 -9.15 17.47
CA LYS A 156 15.20 -10.01 16.33
C LYS A 156 14.00 -10.90 16.71
N PRO A 157 13.13 -11.26 15.74
CA PRO A 157 13.15 -10.99 14.29
C PRO A 157 12.80 -9.56 13.84
N ASP A 158 13.21 -9.13 12.64
CA ASP A 158 12.85 -7.83 12.06
C ASP A 158 11.39 -7.82 11.58
N ILE A 159 10.67 -6.73 11.86
CA ILE A 159 9.21 -6.66 11.67
C ILE A 159 8.79 -6.62 10.20
N ASP A 160 9.57 -5.94 9.36
CA ASP A 160 9.39 -5.87 7.92
C ASP A 160 9.51 -7.26 7.27
N LYS A 161 10.41 -8.11 7.79
CA LYS A 161 10.56 -9.48 7.28
C LYS A 161 9.46 -10.42 7.76
N LEU A 162 8.89 -10.16 8.93
CA LEU A 162 7.71 -10.90 9.40
C LEU A 162 6.48 -10.56 8.57
N ILE A 163 6.25 -9.28 8.30
CA ILE A 163 5.08 -8.86 7.51
C ILE A 163 5.16 -9.35 6.07
N ARG A 164 6.37 -9.38 5.47
CA ARG A 164 6.58 -10.02 4.16
C ARG A 164 6.16 -11.48 4.15
N ALA A 165 6.50 -12.24 5.20
CA ALA A 165 6.09 -13.65 5.31
C ALA A 165 4.56 -13.81 5.36
N VAL A 166 3.86 -12.91 6.02
CA VAL A 166 2.39 -12.89 6.07
C VAL A 166 1.81 -12.55 4.69
N GLN A 167 2.30 -11.51 4.02
CA GLN A 167 1.81 -11.09 2.70
C GLN A 167 1.93 -12.22 1.66
N ASP A 168 3.09 -12.89 1.60
CA ASP A 168 3.32 -14.03 0.71
C ASP A 168 2.46 -15.26 1.07
N ALA A 169 2.04 -15.40 2.33
CA ALA A 169 1.16 -16.48 2.76
C ALA A 169 -0.30 -16.22 2.37
N LEU A 170 -0.76 -14.97 2.36
CA LEU A 170 -2.13 -14.59 2.05
C LEU A 170 -2.38 -14.39 0.54
N SER A 171 -1.33 -14.12 -0.23
CA SER A 171 -1.36 -14.13 -1.70
C SER A 171 -0.17 -14.94 -2.24
N PRO A 172 -0.22 -16.28 -2.14
CA PRO A 172 0.84 -17.13 -2.66
C PRO A 172 0.96 -17.01 -4.19
N ALA A 173 2.19 -17.15 -4.69
CA ALA A 173 2.49 -17.12 -6.12
C ALA A 173 1.87 -18.29 -6.91
N ASP A 174 1.64 -19.43 -6.24
CA ASP A 174 0.88 -20.54 -6.84
C ASP A 174 -0.59 -20.15 -6.99
N LYS A 175 -1.04 -19.97 -8.24
CA LYS A 175 -2.41 -19.55 -8.58
C LYS A 175 -3.48 -20.54 -8.13
N LYS A 176 -3.14 -21.81 -7.90
CA LYS A 176 -4.08 -22.84 -7.43
C LYS A 176 -4.27 -22.83 -5.91
N ALA A 177 -3.33 -22.23 -5.18
CA ALA A 177 -3.43 -22.12 -3.73
C ALA A 177 -4.49 -21.09 -3.33
N PHE A 178 -5.09 -21.31 -2.17
CA PHE A 178 -6.03 -20.39 -1.53
C PHE A 178 -5.36 -19.01 -1.35
N ARG A 179 -6.12 -17.94 -1.60
CA ARG A 179 -5.67 -16.56 -1.43
C ARG A 179 -6.78 -15.69 -0.87
N VAL A 180 -6.43 -14.78 0.03
CA VAL A 180 -7.38 -13.83 0.64
C VAL A 180 -7.69 -12.69 -0.33
N TYR A 181 -6.69 -12.26 -1.09
CA TYR A 181 -6.76 -11.19 -2.07
C TYR A 181 -5.96 -11.55 -3.32
N THR A 182 -6.18 -10.83 -4.41
CA THR A 182 -5.65 -11.19 -5.74
C THR A 182 -4.13 -11.17 -5.82
N GLU A 183 -3.50 -10.14 -5.25
CA GLU A 183 -2.05 -9.93 -5.25
C GLU A 183 -1.59 -9.06 -4.06
N ASP A 184 -0.32 -9.14 -3.67
CA ASP A 184 0.28 -8.37 -2.57
C ASP A 184 0.21 -6.85 -2.77
N SER A 185 0.23 -6.38 -4.01
CA SER A 185 0.07 -4.96 -4.37
C SER A 185 -1.29 -4.36 -3.96
N ARG A 186 -2.26 -5.19 -3.57
CA ARG A 186 -3.54 -4.74 -2.99
C ARG A 186 -3.36 -4.15 -1.59
N ILE A 187 -2.30 -4.51 -0.86
CA ILE A 187 -2.02 -3.95 0.46
C ILE A 187 -1.38 -2.56 0.29
N VAL A 188 -2.17 -1.52 0.51
CA VAL A 188 -1.73 -0.11 0.33
C VAL A 188 -1.30 0.54 1.64
N GLY A 189 -1.56 -0.11 2.77
CA GLY A 189 -1.26 0.44 4.07
C GLY A 189 -1.48 -0.53 5.21
N TYR A 190 -1.25 0.01 6.39
CA TYR A 190 -1.22 -0.67 7.68
C TYR A 190 -2.07 0.13 8.66
N ASP A 191 -2.92 -0.53 9.44
CA ASP A 191 -3.79 0.13 10.45
C ASP A 191 -3.16 -0.02 11.84
N ILE A 192 -3.59 -1.03 12.61
CA ILE A 192 -3.10 -1.29 13.97
C ILE A 192 -1.68 -1.86 13.97
N GLY A 193 -1.14 -2.32 12.83
CA GLY A 193 0.21 -2.90 12.80
C GLY A 193 0.79 -2.89 11.39
N PRO A 194 2.09 -3.16 11.24
CA PRO A 194 2.70 -4.28 11.93
C PRO A 194 3.27 -3.92 13.32
N HIS A 195 3.06 -4.80 14.31
CA HIS A 195 3.68 -4.71 15.64
C HIS A 195 4.30 -6.03 16.09
N LYS A 196 5.37 -5.94 16.90
CA LYS A 196 5.93 -7.08 17.64
C LYS A 196 5.73 -6.84 19.12
N THR A 197 5.31 -7.88 19.83
CA THR A 197 5.05 -7.83 21.27
C THR A 197 5.45 -9.14 21.94
N TYR A 198 5.43 -9.16 23.27
CA TYR A 198 5.57 -10.36 24.08
C TYR A 198 4.22 -10.73 24.71
N PRO A 199 4.02 -12.00 25.08
CA PRO A 199 2.88 -12.41 25.90
C PRO A 199 2.78 -11.58 27.18
N THR A 200 1.56 -11.52 27.72
CA THR A 200 1.17 -10.88 28.99
C THR A 200 2.21 -11.05 30.11
N PRO A 201 2.33 -10.10 31.07
CA PRO A 201 1.28 -9.15 31.46
C PRO A 201 1.58 -7.65 31.30
N LEU A 202 2.79 -7.22 30.92
CA LEU A 202 3.17 -5.79 30.98
C LEU A 202 3.77 -5.30 29.66
N GLY A 203 3.21 -4.21 29.11
CA GLY A 203 3.63 -3.63 27.82
C GLY A 203 3.20 -4.45 26.61
N THR A 204 2.18 -5.29 26.79
CA THR A 204 1.64 -6.20 25.81
C THR A 204 0.62 -5.48 24.94
N HIS A 205 0.68 -5.70 23.63
CA HIS A 205 -0.30 -5.14 22.69
C HIS A 205 -1.67 -5.81 22.90
N ASP A 206 -2.78 -5.11 22.69
CA ASP A 206 -4.14 -5.63 22.96
C ASP A 206 -4.46 -6.92 22.15
N TRP A 207 -3.89 -7.03 20.95
CA TRP A 207 -4.00 -8.22 20.09
C TRP A 207 -2.93 -9.29 20.32
N ALA A 208 -2.15 -9.19 21.40
CA ALA A 208 -1.16 -10.21 21.73
C ALA A 208 -1.85 -11.53 22.11
N LEU A 209 -1.17 -12.61 21.76
CA LEU A 209 -1.58 -13.96 22.08
C LEU A 209 -0.94 -14.40 23.42
N PRO A 210 -1.51 -15.38 24.12
CA PRO A 210 -0.89 -15.95 25.32
C PRO A 210 0.40 -16.73 25.00
N GLU A 211 0.56 -17.17 23.76
CA GLU A 211 1.70 -17.94 23.26
C GLU A 211 2.21 -17.36 21.92
N PRO A 212 3.39 -17.76 21.41
CA PRO A 212 3.92 -17.24 20.16
C PRO A 212 2.96 -17.45 18.99
N GLY A 213 2.82 -16.43 18.16
CA GLY A 213 1.89 -16.44 17.04
C GLY A 213 1.71 -15.08 16.38
N VAL A 214 0.67 -14.96 15.56
CA VAL A 214 0.26 -13.69 14.96
C VAL A 214 -1.26 -13.56 14.93
N THR A 215 -1.75 -12.37 15.27
CA THR A 215 -3.13 -11.94 15.03
C THR A 215 -3.15 -11.07 13.78
N ILE A 216 -3.96 -11.46 12.79
CA ILE A 216 -4.01 -10.80 11.48
C ILE A 216 -5.42 -10.27 11.24
N ALA A 217 -5.52 -9.06 10.70
CA ALA A 217 -6.75 -8.56 10.11
C ALA A 217 -6.51 -7.95 8.73
N VAL A 218 -7.49 -8.12 7.83
CA VAL A 218 -7.50 -7.52 6.49
C VAL A 218 -8.83 -6.80 6.30
N THR A 219 -8.77 -5.54 5.87
CA THR A 219 -9.94 -4.66 5.65
C THR A 219 -9.77 -3.87 4.35
N PRO A 220 -10.86 -3.47 3.68
CA PRO A 220 -10.80 -2.49 2.60
C PRO A 220 -10.17 -1.18 3.09
N ALA A 221 -9.31 -0.59 2.28
CA ALA A 221 -8.78 0.73 2.59
C ALA A 221 -9.94 1.74 2.63
N PRO A 222 -9.96 2.66 3.61
CA PRO A 222 -11.01 3.66 3.70
C PRO A 222 -11.02 4.50 2.42
N SER A 223 -12.17 4.54 1.74
CA SER A 223 -12.41 5.48 0.63
C SER A 223 -12.27 6.89 1.19
N ALA A 224 -11.17 7.57 0.85
CA ALA A 224 -10.60 8.66 1.65
C ALA A 224 -11.61 9.59 2.34
N ALA A 225 -11.68 9.43 3.65
CA ALA A 225 -11.86 10.51 4.62
C ALA A 225 -10.54 10.72 5.42
N LEU A 226 -9.39 10.36 4.84
CA LEU A 226 -8.06 10.62 5.42
C LEU A 226 -7.66 12.09 5.18
N ARG A 227 -8.45 12.99 5.76
CA ARG A 227 -7.98 14.22 6.39
C ARG A 227 -8.51 14.16 7.82
N GLN A 228 -7.79 13.48 8.69
CA GLN A 228 -7.87 13.75 10.12
C GLN A 228 -6.52 14.34 10.50
N ASP A 229 -6.51 15.67 10.52
CA ASP A 229 -5.75 16.55 11.41
C ASP A 229 -4.39 16.00 11.85
N ILE A 230 -3.37 16.26 11.02
CA ILE A 230 -2.03 16.48 11.54
C ILE A 230 -2.06 17.90 12.12
N ALA A 231 -2.30 17.98 13.43
CA ALA A 231 -2.00 19.15 14.25
C ALA A 231 -0.49 19.20 14.57
#